data_AF-A0A960TWW9-F1
#
_entry.id   AF-A0A960TWW9-F1
#
_cell.length_a   1.000
_cell.length_b   1.000
_cell.length_c   1.000
_cell.angle_alpha   90.00
_cell.angle_beta   90.00
_cell.angle_gamma   90.00
#
_symmetry.space_group_name_H-M   'P 1'
#
loop_
_entity.id
_entity.type
_entity.pdbx_description
1 polymer ?
#
loop_
_entity_poly.entity_id
_entity_poly.type
_entity_poly.pdbx_seq_one_letter_code
_entity_poly.pdbx_strand_id
1 'polypeptide(L)'
;MGFSMGPLSLGEILDHAVRLLQARAVPLIKMGLVTCFPLLLIQETAAWYFNQLAAEPPENVQVGVIAATIGLVAVVLVSQIFVMPLIQGTFIAMTAAFYRGEELSGRPALRDASRRYAALLWTRILAAIILFFAYLALIVPGVILTYRYWVSTQVVMLEGL
;
A
#
# COMPACT_ATOMS: atom_id res chain seq x y z
N MET A 1 -14.61 -15.83 19.62
CA MET A 1 -15.59 -15.41 18.59
C MET A 1 -15.19 -16.10 17.30
N GLY A 2 -15.92 -17.13 16.88
CA GLY A 2 -15.62 -17.87 15.65
C GLY A 2 -16.25 -17.14 14.47
N PHE A 3 -15.43 -16.72 13.50
CA PHE A 3 -15.92 -16.16 12.24
C PHE A 3 -16.21 -17.31 11.26
N SER A 4 -17.41 -17.33 10.68
CA SER A 4 -17.80 -18.37 9.71
C SER A 4 -17.06 -18.16 8.38
N MET A 5 -16.31 -19.17 7.92
CA MET A 5 -15.61 -19.15 6.63
C MET A 5 -16.56 -19.45 5.45
N GLY A 6 -17.56 -18.58 5.26
CA GLY A 6 -18.45 -18.57 4.09
C GLY A 6 -18.22 -17.33 3.21
N PRO A 7 -18.79 -17.27 2.00
CA PRO A 7 -18.74 -16.05 1.18
C PRO A 7 -19.38 -14.90 1.95
N LEU A 8 -18.56 -13.94 2.38
CA LEU A 8 -19.03 -12.75 3.10
C LEU A 8 -19.63 -11.77 2.11
N SER A 9 -20.82 -11.28 2.40
CA SER A 9 -21.40 -10.12 1.73
C SER A 9 -20.57 -8.86 2.02
N LEU A 10 -20.68 -7.85 1.17
CA LEU A 10 -19.96 -6.57 1.36
C LEU A 10 -20.28 -5.94 2.73
N GLY A 11 -21.53 -6.06 3.20
CA GLY A 11 -21.96 -5.56 4.50
C GLY A 11 -21.28 -6.28 5.66
N GLU A 12 -21.13 -7.60 5.57
CA GLU A 12 -20.42 -8.39 6.57
C GLU A 12 -18.93 -8.07 6.58
N ILE A 13 -18.29 -7.88 5.42
CA ILE A 13 -16.89 -7.43 5.34
C ILE A 13 -16.71 -6.10 6.07
N LEU A 14 -17.63 -5.15 5.85
CA LEU A 14 -17.56 -3.83 6.48
C LEU A 14 -17.79 -3.92 7.99
N ASP A 15 -18.80 -4.67 8.44
CA ASP A 15 -19.08 -4.90 9.86
C ASP A 15 -17.89 -5.57 10.55
N HIS A 16 -17.28 -6.57 9.92
CA HIS A 16 -16.06 -7.22 10.43
C HIS A 16 -14.87 -6.27 10.49
N ALA A 17 -14.66 -5.42 9.48
CA ALA A 17 -13.60 -4.42 9.51
C ALA A 17 -13.79 -3.40 10.64
N VAL A 18 -15.03 -2.94 10.85
CA VAL A 18 -15.37 -2.02 11.95
C VAL A 18 -15.16 -2.69 13.32
N ARG A 19 -15.63 -3.93 13.49
CA ARG A 19 -15.43 -4.69 14.74
C ARG A 19 -13.97 -4.96 15.03
N LEU A 20 -13.16 -5.27 14.01
CA LEU A 20 -11.71 -5.41 14.14
C LEU A 20 -11.08 -4.10 14.62
N LEU A 21 -11.44 -2.99 13.98
CA LEU A 21 -10.96 -1.67 14.37
C LEU A 21 -11.36 -1.35 15.82
N GLN A 22 -12.60 -1.59 16.21
CA GLN A 22 -13.08 -1.33 17.58
C GLN A 22 -12.40 -2.24 18.62
N ALA A 23 -12.24 -3.53 18.32
CA ALA A 23 -11.65 -4.49 19.24
C ALA A 23 -10.15 -4.29 19.43
N ARG A 24 -9.44 -3.83 18.38
CA ARG A 24 -7.97 -3.79 18.34
C ARG A 24 -7.42 -2.52 17.69
N ALA A 25 -8.07 -1.38 17.94
CA ALA A 25 -7.65 -0.06 17.43
C ALA A 25 -6.19 0.24 17.77
N VAL A 26 -5.79 0.05 19.03
CA VAL A 26 -4.47 0.46 19.51
C VAL A 26 -3.34 -0.29 18.80
N PRO A 27 -3.33 -1.64 18.69
CA PRO A 27 -2.34 -2.35 17.88
C PRO A 27 -2.29 -1.88 16.41
N LEU A 28 -3.44 -1.66 15.77
CA LEU A 28 -3.52 -1.24 14.38
C LEU A 28 -2.98 0.18 14.17
N ILE A 29 -3.35 1.12 15.05
CA ILE A 29 -2.86 2.50 15.04
C ILE A 29 -1.36 2.53 15.32
N LYS A 30 -0.88 1.79 16.33
CA LYS A 30 0.56 1.68 16.61
C LYS A 30 1.31 1.14 15.40
N MET A 31 0.76 0.16 14.70
CA MET A 31 1.42 -0.35 13.50
C MET A 31 1.42 0.67 12.37
N GLY A 32 0.29 1.33 12.10
CA GLY A 32 0.23 2.41 11.12
C GLY A 32 1.18 3.57 11.45
N LEU A 33 1.36 3.89 12.74
CA LEU A 33 2.36 4.85 13.17
C LEU A 33 3.78 4.34 12.94
N VAL A 34 4.08 3.06 13.12
CA VAL A 34 5.42 2.52 12.90
C VAL A 34 5.74 2.39 11.40
N THR A 35 4.76 2.06 10.56
CA THR A 35 4.98 1.78 9.14
C THR A 35 4.67 2.96 8.22
N CYS A 36 3.53 3.63 8.41
CA CYS A 36 3.09 4.73 7.55
C CYS A 36 3.70 6.07 7.96
N PHE A 37 3.86 6.35 9.26
CA PHE A 37 4.33 7.66 9.70
C PHE A 37 5.73 8.02 9.17
N PRO A 38 6.74 7.11 9.17
CA PRO A 38 8.04 7.45 8.58
C PRO A 38 7.92 7.76 7.09
N LEU A 39 7.04 7.05 6.37
CA LEU A 39 6.81 7.28 4.95
C LEU A 39 6.16 8.65 4.70
N LEU A 40 5.15 9.00 5.49
CA LEU A 40 4.49 10.30 5.43
C LEU A 40 5.49 11.42 5.74
N LEU A 41 6.31 11.28 6.78
CA LEU A 41 7.35 12.27 7.08
C LEU A 41 8.32 12.46 5.91
N ILE A 42 8.78 11.39 5.27
CA ILE A 42 9.66 11.49 4.09
C ILE A 42 8.95 12.20 2.94
N GLN A 43 7.68 11.89 2.68
CA GLN A 43 6.92 12.52 1.59
C GLN A 43 6.67 14.00 1.85
N GLU A 44 6.24 14.37 3.06
CA GLU A 44 5.97 15.76 3.42
C GLU A 44 7.25 16.60 3.47
N THR A 45 8.36 16.03 4.00
CA THR A 45 9.66 16.73 4.01
C THR A 45 10.22 16.88 2.59
N ALA A 46 10.07 15.88 1.72
CA ALA A 46 10.45 15.99 0.32
C ALA A 46 9.58 17.02 -0.42
N ALA A 47 8.27 17.02 -0.21
CA ALA A 47 7.36 18.01 -0.79
C ALA A 47 7.73 19.42 -0.35
N TRP A 48 7.97 19.63 0.95
CA TRP A 48 8.45 20.91 1.47
C TRP A 48 9.76 21.34 0.81
N TYR A 49 10.76 20.43 0.74
CA TYR A 49 12.06 20.72 0.12
C TYR A 49 11.95 21.10 -1.36
N PHE A 50 11.23 20.31 -2.17
CA PHE A 50 11.09 20.58 -3.60
C PHE A 50 10.26 21.82 -3.89
N ASN A 51 9.25 22.13 -3.07
CA ASN A 51 8.50 23.38 -3.18
C ASN A 51 9.39 24.60 -2.90
N GLN A 52 10.30 24.52 -1.92
CA GLN A 52 11.26 25.59 -1.65
C GLN A 52 12.23 25.76 -2.83
N LEU A 53 12.73 24.65 -3.39
CA LEU A 53 13.61 24.68 -4.57
C LEU A 53 12.91 25.29 -5.81
N ALA A 54 11.61 25.10 -5.96
CA ALA A 54 10.82 25.71 -7.03
C ALA A 54 10.55 27.21 -6.80
N ALA A 55 10.57 27.67 -5.55
CA ALA A 55 10.30 29.05 -5.17
C ALA A 55 11.55 29.95 -5.17
N GLU A 56 12.75 29.37 -5.17
CA GLU A 56 13.99 30.13 -5.34
C GLU A 56 14.01 30.80 -6.72
N PRO A 57 14.27 32.11 -6.82
CA PRO A 57 14.27 32.82 -8.10
C PRO A 57 15.51 32.41 -8.93
N PRO A 58 15.36 31.73 -10.09
CA PRO A 58 16.49 31.43 -10.95
C PRO A 58 16.50 32.38 -12.15
N GLU A 59 17.64 32.48 -12.84
CA GLU A 59 17.73 33.03 -14.20
C GLU A 59 16.79 32.31 -15.19
N ASN A 60 16.25 31.12 -14.84
CA ASN A 60 15.23 30.37 -15.57
C ASN A 60 14.25 29.63 -14.63
N VAL A 61 13.18 30.33 -14.22
CA VAL A 61 12.08 29.80 -13.37
C VAL A 61 11.51 28.48 -13.88
N GLN A 62 11.38 28.29 -15.20
CA GLN A 62 10.81 27.05 -15.77
C GLN A 62 11.64 25.79 -15.46
N VAL A 63 12.97 25.88 -15.50
CA VAL A 63 13.85 24.71 -15.30
C VAL A 63 13.81 24.25 -13.83
N GLY A 64 13.81 25.20 -12.89
CA GLY A 64 13.70 24.92 -11.45
C GLY A 64 12.38 24.21 -11.09
N VAL A 65 11.26 24.70 -11.62
CA VAL A 65 9.93 24.11 -11.41
C VAL A 65 9.85 22.69 -11.97
N ILE A 66 10.38 22.45 -13.18
CA ILE A 66 10.40 21.10 -13.79
C ILE A 66 11.24 20.13 -12.94
N ALA A 67 12.44 20.53 -12.54
CA ALA A 67 13.33 19.70 -11.74
C ALA A 67 12.71 19.34 -10.37
N ALA A 68 12.10 20.32 -9.70
CA ALA A 68 11.40 20.09 -8.43
C ALA A 68 10.21 19.14 -8.59
N THR A 69 9.42 19.30 -9.66
CA THR A 69 8.27 18.43 -9.95
C THR A 69 8.72 16.99 -10.20
N ILE A 70 9.75 16.79 -11.03
CA ILE A 70 10.31 15.46 -11.30
C ILE A 70 10.84 14.82 -10.01
N GLY A 71 11.56 15.59 -9.18
CA GLY A 71 12.08 15.13 -7.90
C GLY A 71 10.99 14.65 -6.96
N LEU A 72 9.92 15.43 -6.80
CA LEU A 72 8.77 15.06 -5.98
C LEU A 72 8.06 13.81 -6.51
N VAL A 73 7.79 13.76 -7.81
CA VAL A 73 7.16 12.59 -8.46
C VAL A 73 8.02 11.34 -8.27
N ALA A 74 9.35 11.46 -8.40
CA ALA A 74 10.26 10.34 -8.16
C ALA A 74 10.17 9.80 -6.73
N VAL A 75 10.17 10.68 -5.72
CA VAL A 75 10.03 10.27 -4.31
C VAL A 75 8.69 9.55 -4.07
N VAL A 76 7.60 10.09 -4.61
CA VAL A 76 6.27 9.47 -4.51
C VAL A 76 6.24 8.11 -5.21
N LEU A 77 6.76 8.00 -6.43
CA LEU A 77 6.77 6.74 -7.17
C LEU A 77 7.63 5.68 -6.48
N VAL A 78 8.83 6.04 -6.02
CA VAL A 78 9.71 5.12 -5.29
C VAL A 78 9.05 4.64 -4.00
N SER A 79 8.47 5.55 -3.21
CA SER A 79 7.75 5.16 -1.99
C SER A 79 6.54 4.25 -2.28
N GLN A 80 5.77 4.54 -3.33
CA GLN A 80 4.63 3.73 -3.72
C GLN A 80 5.03 2.35 -4.26
N ILE A 81 6.12 2.24 -5.02
CA ILE A 81 6.55 0.98 -5.61
C ILE A 81 7.23 0.09 -4.57
N PHE A 82 8.11 0.65 -3.73
CA PHE A 82 8.96 -0.14 -2.84
C PHE A 82 8.42 -0.22 -1.41
N VAL A 83 7.88 0.86 -0.84
CA VAL A 83 7.49 0.84 0.58
C VAL A 83 6.07 0.34 0.76
N MET A 84 5.15 0.78 -0.10
CA MET A 84 3.73 0.47 0.04
C MET A 84 3.37 -1.03 0.01
N PRO A 85 4.00 -1.91 -0.81
CA PRO A 85 3.73 -3.34 -0.77
C PRO A 85 4.03 -3.96 0.60
N LEU A 86 5.11 -3.50 1.25
CA LEU A 86 5.50 -3.98 2.57
C LEU A 86 4.47 -3.57 3.63
N ILE A 87 3.99 -2.31 3.57
CA ILE A 87 2.94 -1.81 4.45
C ILE A 87 1.65 -2.63 4.28
N GLN A 88 1.20 -2.79 3.03
CA GLN A 88 -0.01 -3.55 2.71
C GLN A 88 0.10 -5.00 3.17
N GLY A 89 1.23 -5.67 2.87
CA GLY A 89 1.47 -7.04 3.30
C GLY A 89 1.43 -7.17 4.82
N THR A 90 1.98 -6.20 5.54
CA THR A 90 1.98 -6.22 7.00
C THR A 90 0.57 -6.12 7.58
N PHE A 91 -0.27 -5.22 7.06
CA PHE A 91 -1.67 -5.12 7.48
C PHE A 91 -2.48 -6.37 7.14
N ILE A 92 -2.22 -7.00 6.00
CA ILE A 92 -2.87 -8.26 5.62
C ILE A 92 -2.47 -9.37 6.60
N ALA A 93 -1.18 -9.50 6.91
CA ALA A 93 -0.68 -10.49 7.88
C ALA A 93 -1.28 -10.29 9.28
N MET A 94 -1.40 -9.03 9.73
CA MET A 94 -2.07 -8.71 11.00
C MET A 94 -3.55 -9.09 10.97
N THR A 95 -4.25 -8.73 9.91
CA THR A 95 -5.69 -9.06 9.77
C THR A 95 -5.90 -10.57 9.75
N ALA A 96 -5.04 -11.32 9.04
CA ALA A 96 -5.06 -12.78 9.03
C ALA A 96 -4.82 -13.38 10.43
N ALA A 97 -3.83 -12.87 11.17
CA ALA A 97 -3.56 -13.30 12.55
C ALA A 97 -4.77 -13.07 13.47
N PHE A 98 -5.46 -11.94 13.32
CA PHE A 98 -6.70 -11.68 14.05
C PHE A 98 -7.79 -12.71 13.76
N TYR A 99 -8.01 -13.06 12.49
CA TYR A 99 -9.00 -14.08 12.12
C TYR A 99 -8.64 -15.47 12.63
N ARG A 100 -7.35 -15.76 12.84
CA ARG A 100 -6.88 -17.00 13.49
C ARG A 100 -6.94 -16.96 15.03
N GLY A 101 -7.33 -15.83 15.62
CA GLY A 101 -7.34 -15.64 17.07
C GLY A 101 -5.94 -15.49 17.69
N GLU A 102 -4.92 -15.25 16.86
CA GLU A 102 -3.54 -15.01 17.30
C GLU A 102 -3.37 -13.58 17.82
N GLU A 103 -2.31 -13.33 18.60
CA GLU A 103 -1.98 -11.99 19.06
C GLU A 103 -1.49 -11.10 17.90
N LEU A 104 -2.15 -9.95 17.74
CA LEU A 104 -1.75 -8.91 16.80
C LEU A 104 -0.41 -8.31 17.21
N SER A 105 0.66 -8.79 16.58
CA SER A 105 2.02 -8.33 16.82
C SER A 105 2.63 -7.72 15.55
N GLY A 106 3.02 -6.44 15.64
CA GLY A 106 3.50 -5.69 14.47
C GLY A 106 4.83 -6.22 13.92
N ARG A 107 5.78 -6.59 14.80
CA ARG A 107 7.11 -7.06 14.38
C ARG A 107 7.06 -8.41 13.64
N PRO A 108 6.33 -9.44 14.13
CA PRO A 108 6.15 -10.68 13.38
C PRO A 108 5.44 -10.49 12.04
N ALA A 109 4.41 -9.63 11.99
CA ALA A 109 3.71 -9.32 10.74
C ALA A 109 4.62 -8.61 9.71
N LEU A 110 5.44 -7.65 10.16
CA LEU A 110 6.42 -7.00 9.30
C LEU A 110 7.49 -7.99 8.80
N ARG A 111 7.93 -8.91 9.66
CA ARG A 111 8.89 -9.94 9.28
C ARG A 111 8.31 -10.89 8.24
N ASP A 112 7.04 -11.29 8.38
CA ASP A 112 6.36 -12.14 7.40
C ASP A 112 6.22 -11.41 6.06
N ALA A 113 5.76 -10.15 6.08
CA ALA A 113 5.69 -9.31 4.88
C ALA A 113 7.06 -9.12 4.21
N SER A 114 8.14 -8.92 4.99
CA SER A 114 9.49 -8.76 4.45
C SER A 114 10.02 -10.03 3.78
N ARG A 115 9.66 -11.21 4.28
CA ARG A 115 10.07 -12.49 3.68
C ARG A 115 9.45 -12.70 2.30
N ARG A 116 8.23 -12.17 2.10
CA ARG A 116 7.48 -12.25 0.84
C ARG A 116 7.62 -10.99 0.00
N TYR A 117 8.48 -10.06 0.40
CA TYR A 117 8.58 -8.75 -0.24
C TYR A 117 8.90 -8.85 -1.73
N ALA A 118 9.78 -9.78 -2.13
CA ALA A 118 10.11 -10.00 -3.54
C ALA A 118 8.89 -10.47 -4.35
N ALA A 119 8.09 -11.40 -3.80
CA ALA A 119 6.85 -11.85 -4.43
C ALA A 119 5.84 -10.71 -4.54
N LEU A 120 5.63 -9.94 -3.47
CA LEU A 120 4.74 -8.77 -3.45
C LEU A 120 5.15 -7.72 -4.50
N LEU A 121 6.45 -7.45 -4.62
CA LEU A 121 6.99 -6.52 -5.60
C LEU A 121 6.79 -7.04 -7.03
N TRP A 122 7.06 -8.33 -7.26
CA TRP A 122 6.87 -8.96 -8.56
C TRP A 122 5.39 -8.96 -9.00
N THR A 123 4.48 -9.30 -8.09
CA THR A 123 3.03 -9.21 -8.35
C THR A 123 2.62 -7.79 -8.72
N ARG A 124 3.18 -6.78 -8.06
CA ARG A 124 2.87 -5.37 -8.35
C ARG A 124 3.40 -4.93 -9.72
N ILE A 125 4.62 -5.34 -10.08
CA ILE A 125 5.20 -5.09 -11.41
C ILE A 125 4.36 -5.77 -12.49
N LEU A 126 4.02 -7.04 -12.30
CA LEU A 126 3.20 -7.79 -13.25
C LEU A 126 1.81 -7.18 -13.41
N ALA A 127 1.16 -6.81 -12.30
CA ALA A 127 -0.11 -6.10 -12.33
C ALA A 127 0.01 -4.76 -13.09
N ALA A 128 1.05 -3.98 -12.84
CA ALA A 128 1.28 -2.72 -13.54
C ALA A 128 1.45 -2.92 -15.06
N ILE A 129 2.21 -3.93 -15.48
CA ILE A 129 2.40 -4.28 -16.90
C ILE A 129 1.07 -4.69 -17.53
N ILE A 130 0.31 -5.57 -16.88
CA ILE A 130 -0.97 -6.05 -17.41
C ILE A 130 -1.98 -4.93 -17.50
N LEU A 131 -2.07 -4.07 -16.48
CA LEU A 131 -2.93 -2.89 -16.49
C LEU A 131 -2.51 -1.90 -17.57
N PHE A 132 -1.21 -1.66 -17.75
CA PHE A 132 -0.70 -0.79 -18.80
C PHE A 132 -1.16 -1.26 -20.18
N PHE A 133 -0.97 -2.53 -20.51
CA PHE A 133 -1.45 -3.09 -21.78
C PHE A 133 -2.97 -3.12 -21.89
N ALA A 134 -3.68 -3.36 -20.79
CA ALA A 134 -5.14 -3.33 -20.78
C ALA A 134 -5.69 -1.95 -21.12
N TYR A 135 -5.18 -0.89 -20.49
CA TYR A 135 -5.58 0.49 -20.78
C TYR A 135 -5.10 0.96 -22.16
N LEU A 136 -3.95 0.48 -22.63
CA LEU A 136 -3.48 0.73 -23.99
C LEU A 136 -4.43 0.12 -25.04
N ALA A 137 -4.96 -1.08 -24.76
CA ALA A 137 -5.90 -1.76 -25.65
C ALA A 137 -7.29 -1.12 -25.63
N LEU A 138 -7.88 -0.90 -24.43
CA LEU A 138 -9.19 -0.28 -24.28
C LEU A 138 -9.49 0.10 -22.80
N ILE A 139 -10.21 1.20 -22.56
CA ILE A 139 -10.48 1.68 -21.18
C ILE A 139 -11.28 0.66 -20.35
N VAL A 140 -12.34 0.07 -20.91
CA VAL A 140 -13.23 -0.88 -20.22
C VAL A 140 -12.51 -2.11 -19.65
N PRO A 141 -11.73 -2.89 -20.43
CA PRO A 141 -10.96 -4.00 -19.89
C PRO A 141 -9.89 -3.55 -18.89
N GLY A 142 -9.32 -2.35 -19.05
CA GLY A 142 -8.44 -1.75 -18.03
C GLY A 142 -9.13 -1.62 -16.67
N VAL A 143 -10.37 -1.12 -16.64
CA VAL A 143 -11.15 -1.01 -15.40
C VAL A 143 -11.47 -2.39 -14.81
N ILE A 144 -11.89 -3.35 -15.63
CA ILE A 144 -12.22 -4.72 -15.17
C ILE A 144 -11.00 -5.41 -14.56
N LEU A 145 -9.84 -5.31 -15.22
CA LEU A 145 -8.60 -5.90 -14.73
C LEU A 145 -8.11 -5.19 -13.48
N THR A 146 -8.27 -3.87 -13.37
CA THR A 146 -7.94 -3.11 -12.15
C THR A 146 -8.66 -3.69 -10.94
N TYR A 147 -9.96 -3.95 -11.06
CA TYR A 147 -10.74 -4.55 -9.98
C TYR A 147 -10.25 -5.95 -9.61
N ARG A 148 -9.92 -6.79 -10.60
CA ARG A 148 -9.40 -8.15 -10.36
C ARG A 148 -8.03 -8.14 -9.68
N TYR A 149 -7.13 -7.25 -10.10
CA TYR A 149 -5.79 -7.13 -9.52
C TYR A 149 -5.77 -6.46 -8.14
N TRP A 150 -6.84 -5.76 -7.74
CA TRP A 150 -6.90 -5.17 -6.41
C TRP A 150 -6.78 -6.21 -5.29
N VAL A 151 -7.18 -7.45 -5.56
CA VAL A 151 -7.17 -8.56 -4.58
C VAL A 151 -5.84 -9.34 -4.59
N SER A 152 -4.97 -9.14 -5.58
CA SER A 152 -3.79 -10.01 -5.78
C SER A 152 -2.81 -9.97 -4.61
N THR A 153 -2.63 -8.80 -3.97
CA THR A 153 -1.76 -8.66 -2.80
C THR A 153 -2.26 -9.47 -1.61
N GLN A 154 -3.59 -9.59 -1.45
CA GLN A 154 -4.20 -10.38 -0.38
C GLN A 154 -3.97 -11.87 -0.62
N VAL A 155 -4.11 -12.32 -1.88
CA VAL A 155 -3.83 -13.70 -2.30
C VAL A 155 -2.39 -14.10 -1.99
N VAL A 156 -1.39 -13.30 -2.38
CA VAL A 156 0.04 -13.61 -2.11
C VAL A 156 0.32 -13.77 -0.61
N MET A 157 -0.26 -12.91 0.22
CA MET A 157 -0.05 -12.98 1.67
C MET A 157 -0.81 -14.12 2.34
N LEU A 158 -1.99 -14.49 1.84
CA LEU A 158 -2.80 -15.54 2.45
C LEU A 158 -2.42 -16.94 1.94
N GLU A 159 -2.14 -17.09 0.66
CA GLU A 159 -1.89 -18.38 -0.01
C GLU A 159 -0.38 -18.72 -0.09
N GLY A 160 0.51 -17.75 0.08
CA GLY A 160 1.96 -18.00 0.10
C GLY A 160 2.56 -18.32 -1.28
N LEU A 161 1.94 -17.82 -2.34
CA LEU A 161 2.45 -17.86 -3.72
C LEU A 161 3.71 -17.00 -3.91
#